data_AF-A0A7J6UY64-F1
#
_entry.id   AF-A0A7J6UY64-F1
#
_cell.length_a   1.000
_cell.length_b   1.000
_cell.length_c   1.000
_cell.angle_alpha   90.00
_cell.angle_beta   90.00
_cell.angle_gamma   90.00
#
_symmetry.space_group_name_H-M   'P 1'
#
loop_
_entity.id
_entity.type
_entity.pdbx_description
1 polymer ?
#
loop_
_entity_poly.entity_id
_entity_poly.type
_entity_poly.pdbx_seq_one_letter_code
_entity_poly.pdbx_strand_id
1 'polypeptide(L)'
;MGNVPEGICDISNLQVLDIASNKFNGTIPKCFGNFYSMKDPEQKKHSFPLRYYSGSYVSYVTVMIFIGREMEYSTNLNLVCSIDLSDNDLTGEIPEGLTRLSNLQILNLSMNYLEGNIPEGIGRLQELVLLDMSRNKLSSPIPWSLSSIPRLVHLNLSYNNLSGKIPTGSQLQTLLDPSTYEGNPQLCGPPLLIECSSEKTTQEHVPVYFHEKGNAKPDVLWIALGVVTGFIMGFWGVCGTLLLKKTWRHAYFRYFDEMKERMFMFVIVKTTHIQRRLGSS
;
A
#
# COMPACT_ATOMS: atom_id res chain seq x y z
N MET A 1 -13.49 4.14 -28.81
CA MET A 1 -14.57 4.07 -27.81
C MET A 1 -15.32 2.78 -28.06
N GLY A 2 -15.42 1.94 -27.05
CA GLY A 2 -16.00 0.61 -27.18
C GLY A 2 -15.76 -0.20 -25.92
N ASN A 3 -16.37 -1.37 -25.86
CA ASN A 3 -16.19 -2.29 -24.75
C ASN A 3 -14.77 -2.84 -24.71
N VAL A 4 -14.36 -3.33 -23.55
CA VAL A 4 -13.15 -4.17 -23.44
C VAL A 4 -13.34 -5.39 -24.36
N PRO A 5 -12.45 -5.61 -25.35
CA PRO A 5 -12.64 -6.64 -26.36
C PRO A 5 -12.54 -8.05 -25.75
N GLU A 6 -13.49 -8.93 -26.07
CA GLU A 6 -13.48 -10.30 -25.56
C GLU A 6 -12.27 -11.11 -26.05
N GLY A 7 -11.67 -10.76 -27.19
CA GLY A 7 -10.46 -11.41 -27.70
C GLY A 7 -9.25 -11.33 -26.76
N ILE A 8 -9.27 -10.43 -25.77
CA ILE A 8 -8.24 -10.41 -24.71
C ILE A 8 -8.27 -11.70 -23.88
N CYS A 9 -9.42 -12.36 -23.81
CA CYS A 9 -9.61 -13.59 -23.07
C CYS A 9 -8.96 -14.82 -23.72
N ASP A 10 -8.55 -14.71 -24.99
CA ASP A 10 -7.78 -15.76 -25.67
C ASP A 10 -6.31 -15.76 -25.26
N ILE A 11 -5.85 -14.69 -24.59
CA ILE A 11 -4.47 -14.52 -24.13
C ILE A 11 -4.31 -15.20 -22.75
N SER A 12 -4.34 -16.53 -22.75
CA SER A 12 -4.26 -17.34 -21.52
C SER A 12 -2.98 -17.12 -20.70
N ASN A 13 -1.89 -16.70 -21.35
CA ASN A 13 -0.60 -16.43 -20.70
C ASN A 13 -0.44 -14.98 -20.19
N LEU A 14 -1.50 -14.17 -20.23
CA LEU A 14 -1.47 -12.79 -19.76
C LEU A 14 -1.12 -12.72 -18.27
N GLN A 15 -0.18 -11.84 -17.91
CA GLN A 15 0.28 -11.62 -16.53
C GLN A 15 0.00 -10.19 -16.06
N VAL A 16 0.17 -9.23 -16.96
CA VAL A 16 -0.08 -7.81 -16.69
C VAL A 16 -1.10 -7.33 -17.71
N LEU A 17 -2.20 -6.80 -17.20
CA LEU A 17 -3.20 -6.09 -17.99
C LEU A 17 -3.30 -4.67 -17.43
N ASP A 18 -2.87 -3.69 -18.20
CA ASP A 18 -3.05 -2.28 -17.88
C ASP A 18 -3.76 -1.60 -19.06
N ILE A 19 -5.02 -1.24 -18.84
CA ILE A 19 -5.82 -0.44 -19.77
C ILE A 19 -6.48 0.73 -19.04
N ALA A 20 -5.84 1.21 -17.96
CA ALA A 20 -6.32 2.30 -17.14
C ALA A 20 -6.36 3.64 -17.91
N SER A 21 -7.07 4.62 -17.37
CA SER A 21 -7.16 5.99 -17.92
C SER A 21 -7.54 6.04 -19.39
N ASN A 22 -8.61 5.31 -19.71
CA ASN A 22 -9.16 5.19 -21.05
C ASN A 22 -10.66 5.53 -21.04
N LYS A 23 -11.34 5.27 -22.16
CA LYS A 23 -12.78 5.46 -22.32
C LYS A 23 -13.48 4.14 -22.68
N PHE A 24 -13.04 3.05 -22.05
CA PHE A 24 -13.72 1.76 -22.18
C PHE A 24 -15.03 1.82 -21.41
N ASN A 25 -16.10 1.33 -22.04
CA ASN A 25 -17.43 1.25 -21.45
C ASN A 25 -17.94 -0.20 -21.42
N GLY A 26 -19.21 -0.39 -21.08
CA GLY A 26 -19.81 -1.71 -20.96
C GLY A 26 -19.32 -2.43 -19.71
N THR A 27 -19.35 -3.76 -19.71
CA THR A 27 -19.03 -4.59 -18.53
C THR A 27 -17.64 -5.18 -18.60
N ILE A 28 -17.04 -5.48 -17.45
CA ILE A 28 -15.83 -6.30 -17.39
C ILE A 28 -16.14 -7.69 -17.95
N PRO A 29 -15.39 -8.19 -18.96
CA PRO A 29 -15.67 -9.48 -19.56
C PRO A 29 -15.56 -10.62 -18.53
N LYS A 30 -16.60 -11.47 -18.45
CA LYS A 30 -16.64 -12.61 -17.52
C LYS A 30 -15.49 -13.59 -17.73
N CYS A 31 -14.93 -13.60 -18.94
CA CYS A 31 -13.82 -14.45 -19.34
C CYS A 31 -12.45 -14.02 -18.78
N PHE A 32 -12.35 -12.89 -18.05
CA PHE A 32 -11.12 -12.51 -17.35
C PHE A 32 -10.65 -13.58 -16.36
N GLY A 33 -11.57 -14.40 -15.86
CA GLY A 33 -11.25 -15.61 -15.10
C GLY A 33 -10.53 -16.71 -15.88
N ASN A 34 -10.13 -16.51 -17.13
CA ASN A 34 -9.43 -17.50 -17.97
C ASN A 34 -7.92 -17.27 -18.07
N PHE A 35 -7.36 -16.18 -17.53
CA PHE A 35 -5.92 -15.94 -17.52
C PHE A 35 -5.20 -17.00 -16.68
N TYR A 36 -4.66 -18.02 -17.35
CA TYR A 36 -4.09 -19.21 -16.74
C TYR A 36 -2.84 -18.89 -15.93
N SER A 37 -1.98 -17.98 -16.42
CA SER A 37 -0.79 -17.52 -15.68
C SER A 37 -1.11 -16.81 -14.36
N MET A 38 -2.33 -16.27 -14.21
CA MET A 38 -2.79 -15.63 -12.97
C MET A 38 -3.53 -16.61 -12.03
N LYS A 39 -3.65 -17.90 -12.38
CA LYS A 39 -4.26 -18.93 -11.53
C LYS A 39 -3.25 -19.72 -10.71
N ASP A 40 -2.15 -20.15 -11.33
CA ASP A 40 -1.23 -21.12 -10.75
C ASP A 40 0.22 -20.57 -10.63
N PRO A 41 0.79 -20.46 -9.42
CA PRO A 41 2.18 -20.08 -9.22
C PRO A 41 3.21 -21.15 -9.64
N GLU A 42 2.87 -22.45 -9.64
CA GLU A 42 3.80 -23.55 -9.96
C GLU A 42 4.22 -23.55 -11.44
N GLN A 43 3.32 -23.12 -12.33
CA GLN A 43 3.59 -23.03 -13.78
C GLN A 43 4.52 -21.87 -14.17
N LYS A 44 4.80 -20.90 -13.28
CA LYS A 44 5.86 -19.89 -13.50
C LYS A 44 7.23 -20.53 -13.76
N LYS A 45 7.44 -21.77 -13.31
CA LYS A 45 8.67 -22.54 -13.53
C LYS A 45 8.77 -23.19 -14.92
N HIS A 46 7.64 -23.38 -15.63
CA HIS A 46 7.59 -24.21 -16.84
C HIS A 46 7.34 -23.43 -18.14
N SER A 47 6.84 -22.19 -18.09
CA SER A 47 6.53 -21.40 -19.30
C SER A 47 7.73 -20.69 -19.94
N PHE A 48 8.90 -20.71 -19.29
CA PHE A 48 10.14 -20.16 -19.87
C PHE A 48 11.26 -21.20 -19.76
N PRO A 49 11.65 -21.88 -20.85
CA PRO A 49 12.91 -22.60 -20.85
C PRO A 49 14.02 -21.57 -20.66
N LEU A 50 14.71 -21.62 -19.52
CA LEU A 50 15.97 -20.92 -19.29
C LEU A 50 17.00 -21.48 -20.27
N ARG A 51 16.99 -20.99 -21.52
CA ARG A 51 18.15 -21.07 -22.38
C ARG A 51 19.10 -19.97 -21.91
N TYR A 52 20.07 -20.40 -21.12
CA TYR A 52 21.21 -19.61 -20.68
C TYR A 52 22.03 -19.18 -21.92
N TYR A 53 21.58 -18.14 -22.62
CA TYR A 53 22.38 -17.46 -23.64
C TYR A 53 23.08 -16.29 -22.97
N SER A 54 24.41 -16.39 -22.93
CA SER A 54 25.33 -15.29 -22.68
C SER A 54 25.07 -14.19 -23.71
N GLY A 55 24.23 -13.23 -23.38
CA GLY A 55 23.85 -12.10 -24.23
C GLY A 55 23.05 -11.10 -23.42
N SER A 56 23.49 -9.84 -23.45
CA SER A 56 22.99 -8.70 -22.68
C SER A 56 21.46 -8.67 -22.55
N TYR A 57 20.94 -8.83 -21.33
CA TYR A 57 19.51 -8.58 -21.06
C TYR A 57 19.25 -7.08 -21.20
N VAL A 58 18.44 -6.71 -22.19
CA VAL A 58 17.72 -5.43 -22.13
C VAL A 58 16.69 -5.60 -21.02
N SER A 59 17.02 -5.08 -19.83
CA SER A 59 16.08 -4.97 -18.71
C SER A 59 15.00 -3.97 -19.11
N TYR A 60 13.79 -4.45 -19.43
CA TYR A 60 12.64 -3.58 -19.55
C TYR A 60 12.21 -3.19 -18.14
N VAL A 61 12.65 -2.02 -17.67
CA VAL A 61 12.09 -1.41 -16.46
C VAL A 61 10.66 -1.00 -16.82
N THR A 62 9.67 -1.75 -16.36
CA THR A 62 8.27 -1.30 -16.43
C THR A 62 7.97 -0.60 -15.11
N VAL A 63 7.72 0.70 -15.19
CA VAL A 63 7.22 1.51 -14.09
C VAL A 63 5.71 1.40 -14.14
N MET A 64 5.12 0.64 -13.22
CA MET A 64 3.68 0.67 -13.02
C MET A 64 3.39 1.69 -11.92
N ILE A 65 2.50 2.64 -12.20
CA ILE A 65 2.10 3.67 -11.24
C ILE A 65 0.85 3.18 -10.53
N PHE A 66 1.02 2.66 -9.33
CA PHE A 66 -0.12 2.38 -8.45
C PHE A 66 -0.15 3.47 -7.37
N ILE A 67 -1.26 4.20 -7.25
CA ILE A 67 -1.49 5.20 -6.19
C ILE A 67 -0.55 6.42 -6.29
N GLY A 68 -0.13 6.80 -7.51
CA GLY A 68 0.82 7.91 -7.71
C GLY A 68 2.23 7.64 -7.17
N ARG A 69 2.55 6.38 -6.85
CA ARG A 69 3.90 5.93 -6.54
C ARG A 69 4.42 5.09 -7.70
N GLU A 70 5.60 5.46 -8.19
CA GLU A 70 6.34 4.63 -9.14
C GLU A 70 6.83 3.38 -8.41
N MET A 71 6.23 2.23 -8.72
CA MET A 71 6.75 0.94 -8.30
C MET A 71 7.70 0.46 -9.40
N GLU A 72 9.00 0.73 -9.23
CA GLU A 72 10.04 0.24 -10.15
C GLU A 72 10.27 -1.26 -9.95
N TYR A 73 9.69 -2.08 -10.82
CA TYR A 73 10.02 -3.51 -10.88
C TYR A 73 11.31 -3.70 -11.68
N SER A 74 12.46 -3.56 -11.02
CA SER A 74 13.77 -3.52 -11.67
C SER A 74 14.34 -4.87 -12.10
N THR A 75 13.78 -6.01 -11.65
CA THR A 75 14.37 -7.34 -11.95
C THR A 75 13.41 -8.53 -12.10
N ASN A 76 12.08 -8.42 -11.91
CA ASN A 76 11.18 -9.60 -11.95
C ASN A 76 9.74 -9.31 -12.42
N LEU A 77 9.56 -8.67 -13.57
CA LEU A 77 8.22 -8.50 -14.17
C LEU A 77 7.49 -9.82 -14.43
N ASN A 78 8.23 -10.91 -14.65
CA ASN A 78 7.70 -12.27 -14.83
C ASN A 78 7.01 -12.85 -13.57
N LEU A 79 7.08 -12.16 -12.42
CA LEU A 79 6.49 -12.62 -11.17
C LEU A 79 5.22 -11.86 -10.77
N VAL A 80 4.92 -10.74 -11.40
CA VAL A 80 3.78 -9.88 -11.03
C VAL A 80 2.57 -10.26 -11.85
N CYS A 81 1.44 -10.47 -11.17
CA CYS A 81 0.16 -10.62 -11.82
C CYS A 81 -0.72 -9.41 -11.44
N SER A 82 -1.05 -8.57 -12.42
CA SER A 82 -1.78 -7.33 -12.20
C SER A 82 -2.87 -7.12 -13.24
N ILE A 83 -3.99 -6.56 -12.77
CA ILE A 83 -5.08 -6.07 -13.59
C ILE A 83 -5.39 -4.64 -13.13
N ASP A 84 -5.14 -3.67 -14.01
CA ASP A 84 -5.54 -2.28 -13.86
C ASP A 84 -6.55 -1.89 -14.93
N LEU A 85 -7.78 -1.63 -14.48
CA LEU A 85 -8.92 -1.16 -15.29
C LEU A 85 -9.40 0.21 -14.83
N SER A 86 -8.61 0.91 -14.02
CA SER A 86 -9.06 2.14 -13.37
C SER A 86 -9.28 3.28 -14.35
N ASP A 87 -10.05 4.28 -13.92
CA ASP A 87 -10.27 5.52 -14.69
C ASP A 87 -10.80 5.23 -16.11
N ASN A 88 -11.97 4.60 -16.14
CA ASN A 88 -12.72 4.23 -17.34
C ASN A 88 -14.24 4.43 -17.10
N ASP A 89 -15.06 4.12 -18.10
CA ASP A 89 -16.52 4.21 -18.03
C ASP A 89 -17.18 2.82 -17.85
N LEU A 90 -16.50 1.87 -17.17
CA LEU A 90 -17.02 0.50 -17.00
C LEU A 90 -18.22 0.47 -16.06
N THR A 91 -19.17 -0.42 -16.34
CA THR A 91 -20.48 -0.55 -15.70
C THR A 91 -20.78 -2.02 -15.38
N GLY A 92 -21.89 -2.28 -14.69
CA GLY A 92 -22.29 -3.63 -14.30
C GLY A 92 -21.49 -4.18 -13.13
N GLU A 93 -21.70 -5.47 -12.84
CA GLU A 93 -21.11 -6.14 -11.68
C GLU A 93 -19.67 -6.59 -11.90
N ILE A 94 -18.93 -6.72 -10.80
CA ILE A 94 -17.61 -7.37 -10.80
C ILE A 94 -17.81 -8.86 -11.11
N PRO A 95 -17.29 -9.39 -12.22
CA PRO A 95 -17.54 -10.77 -12.60
C PRO A 95 -16.88 -11.75 -11.62
N GLU A 96 -17.62 -12.76 -11.17
CA GLU A 96 -17.10 -13.80 -10.26
C GLU A 96 -15.86 -14.52 -10.82
N GLY A 97 -15.71 -14.57 -12.15
CA GLY A 97 -14.53 -15.10 -12.83
C GLY A 97 -13.20 -14.50 -12.34
N LEU A 98 -13.16 -13.21 -11.97
CA LEU A 98 -11.96 -12.56 -11.41
C LEU A 98 -11.48 -13.23 -10.13
N THR A 99 -12.39 -13.77 -9.33
CA THR A 99 -12.06 -14.45 -8.06
C THR A 99 -11.32 -15.78 -8.25
N ARG A 100 -11.22 -16.27 -9.50
CA ARG A 100 -10.49 -17.50 -9.85
C ARG A 100 -8.99 -17.27 -10.03
N LEU A 101 -8.53 -16.02 -10.07
CA LEU A 101 -7.15 -15.66 -10.35
C LEU A 101 -6.32 -15.65 -9.06
N SER A 102 -6.15 -16.81 -8.42
CA SER A 102 -5.51 -16.94 -7.09
C SER A 102 -4.09 -16.38 -6.97
N ASN A 103 -3.39 -16.19 -8.10
CA ASN A 103 -2.03 -15.64 -8.16
C ASN A 103 -2.02 -14.12 -8.42
N LEU A 104 -3.18 -13.48 -8.54
CA LEU A 104 -3.32 -12.04 -8.79
C LEU A 104 -2.82 -11.27 -7.56
N GLN A 105 -1.90 -10.32 -7.80
CA GLN A 105 -1.28 -9.50 -6.76
C GLN A 105 -1.86 -8.10 -6.70
N ILE A 106 -2.29 -7.57 -7.84
CA ILE A 106 -2.79 -6.21 -7.94
C ILE A 106 -4.10 -6.21 -8.71
N LEU A 107 -5.14 -5.65 -8.11
CA LEU A 107 -6.43 -5.41 -8.75
C LEU A 107 -6.86 -3.96 -8.50
N ASN A 108 -6.87 -3.17 -9.56
CA ASN A 108 -7.34 -1.79 -9.52
C ASN A 108 -8.54 -1.63 -10.45
N LEU A 109 -9.70 -1.37 -9.86
CA LEU A 109 -10.99 -1.16 -10.52
C LEU A 109 -11.54 0.24 -10.23
N SER A 110 -10.72 1.12 -9.64
CA SER A 110 -11.16 2.42 -9.16
C SER A 110 -11.63 3.36 -10.28
N MET A 111 -12.38 4.40 -9.93
CA MET A 111 -12.83 5.42 -10.88
C MET A 111 -13.57 4.83 -12.09
N ASN A 112 -14.62 4.06 -11.82
CA ASN A 112 -15.52 3.49 -12.82
C ASN A 112 -16.98 3.65 -12.33
N TYR A 113 -17.94 3.03 -13.01
CA TYR A 113 -19.35 2.99 -12.64
C TYR A 113 -19.82 1.57 -12.29
N LEU A 114 -18.93 0.72 -11.75
CA LEU A 114 -19.26 -0.66 -11.37
C LEU A 114 -20.30 -0.66 -10.25
N GLU A 115 -21.24 -1.59 -10.33
CA GLU A 115 -22.38 -1.73 -9.42
C GLU A 115 -22.48 -3.15 -8.84
N GLY A 116 -23.54 -3.42 -8.08
CA GLY A 116 -23.72 -4.71 -7.40
C GLY A 116 -22.87 -4.83 -6.14
N ASN A 117 -22.50 -6.06 -5.78
CA ASN A 117 -21.73 -6.36 -4.57
C ASN A 117 -20.27 -6.72 -4.89
N ILE A 118 -19.41 -6.65 -3.88
CA ILE A 118 -18.08 -7.26 -3.97
C ILE A 118 -18.27 -8.79 -3.89
N PRO A 119 -17.79 -9.58 -4.86
CA PRO A 119 -18.00 -11.03 -4.85
C PRO A 119 -17.41 -11.70 -3.61
N GLU A 120 -18.16 -12.59 -2.96
CA GLU A 120 -17.70 -13.39 -1.80
C GLU A 120 -16.41 -14.18 -2.10
N GLY A 121 -16.21 -14.56 -3.37
CA GLY A 121 -15.00 -15.24 -3.82
C GLY A 121 -13.71 -14.40 -3.72
N ILE A 122 -13.78 -13.10 -3.45
CA ILE A 122 -12.59 -12.21 -3.39
C ILE A 122 -11.53 -12.72 -2.41
N GLY A 123 -11.95 -13.37 -1.32
CA GLY A 123 -11.02 -14.00 -0.36
C GLY A 123 -10.19 -15.15 -0.94
N ARG A 124 -10.49 -15.67 -2.15
CA ARG A 124 -9.67 -16.68 -2.83
C ARG A 124 -8.38 -16.11 -3.44
N LEU A 125 -8.28 -14.78 -3.56
CA LEU A 125 -7.11 -14.09 -4.10
C LEU A 125 -6.00 -14.01 -3.03
N GLN A 126 -5.42 -15.15 -2.69
CA GLN A 126 -4.48 -15.29 -1.56
C GLN A 126 -3.16 -14.53 -1.77
N GLU A 127 -2.81 -14.25 -3.02
CA GLU A 127 -1.62 -13.49 -3.39
C GLU A 127 -1.86 -11.97 -3.51
N LEU A 128 -3.09 -11.50 -3.27
CA LEU A 128 -3.46 -10.10 -3.48
C LEU A 128 -2.78 -9.20 -2.45
N VAL A 129 -2.06 -8.19 -2.95
CA VAL A 129 -1.31 -7.19 -2.19
C VAL A 129 -2.01 -5.83 -2.23
N LEU A 130 -2.59 -5.48 -3.38
CA LEU A 130 -3.27 -4.21 -3.59
C LEU A 130 -4.67 -4.45 -4.14
N LEU A 131 -5.66 -3.88 -3.47
CA LEU A 131 -7.03 -3.82 -3.94
C LEU A 131 -7.56 -2.38 -3.87
N ASP A 132 -7.84 -1.79 -5.03
CA ASP A 132 -8.55 -0.50 -5.09
C ASP A 132 -9.84 -0.67 -5.89
N MET A 133 -10.97 -0.42 -5.23
CA MET A 133 -12.31 -0.41 -5.84
C MET A 133 -13.01 0.94 -5.57
N SER A 134 -12.26 1.97 -5.19
CA SER A 134 -12.81 3.27 -4.82
C SER A 134 -13.49 3.98 -5.99
N ARG A 135 -14.39 4.92 -5.69
CA ARG A 135 -15.09 5.73 -6.71
C ARG A 135 -15.82 4.86 -7.73
N ASN A 136 -16.72 4.02 -7.23
CA ASN A 136 -17.65 3.20 -8.00
C ASN A 136 -19.07 3.33 -7.40
N LYS A 137 -20.00 2.48 -7.82
CA LYS A 137 -21.37 2.37 -7.28
C LYS A 137 -21.57 1.03 -6.57
N LEU A 138 -20.51 0.42 -6.04
CA LEU A 138 -20.59 -0.85 -5.32
C LEU A 138 -21.46 -0.69 -4.08
N SER A 139 -22.20 -1.72 -3.76
CA SER A 139 -23.23 -1.73 -2.73
C SER A 139 -23.15 -3.00 -1.89
N SER A 140 -24.07 -3.15 -0.94
CA SER A 140 -24.13 -4.29 -0.02
C SER A 140 -22.96 -4.33 0.99
N PRO A 141 -22.98 -5.25 1.96
CA PRO A 141 -21.88 -5.42 2.90
C PRO A 141 -20.57 -5.88 2.27
N ILE A 142 -19.46 -5.45 2.87
CA ILE A 142 -18.13 -5.95 2.52
C ILE A 142 -18.09 -7.44 2.93
N PRO A 143 -17.72 -8.35 1.99
CA PRO A 143 -17.71 -9.78 2.28
C PRO A 143 -16.67 -10.11 3.34
N TRP A 144 -17.02 -11.00 4.28
CA TRP A 144 -16.13 -11.37 5.38
C TRP A 144 -14.84 -12.03 4.87
N SER A 145 -14.89 -12.68 3.71
CA SER A 145 -13.75 -13.33 3.07
C SER A 145 -12.61 -12.35 2.71
N LEU A 146 -12.93 -11.09 2.40
CA LEU A 146 -11.95 -10.03 2.12
C LEU A 146 -11.07 -9.77 3.36
N SER A 147 -11.63 -9.97 4.56
CA SER A 147 -10.94 -9.70 5.82
C SER A 147 -9.79 -10.65 6.17
N SER A 148 -9.70 -11.75 5.42
CA SER A 148 -8.77 -12.85 5.66
C SER A 148 -7.74 -13.03 4.54
N ILE A 149 -7.61 -12.06 3.60
CA ILE A 149 -6.60 -12.11 2.56
C ILE A 149 -5.22 -11.84 3.19
N PRO A 150 -4.28 -12.79 3.20
CA PRO A 150 -3.11 -12.73 4.09
C PRO A 150 -2.03 -11.73 3.64
N ARG A 151 -2.00 -11.35 2.36
CA ARG A 151 -0.93 -10.52 1.78
C ARG A 151 -1.37 -9.10 1.47
N LEU A 152 -2.62 -8.73 1.79
CA LEU A 152 -3.21 -7.45 1.40
C LEU A 152 -2.61 -6.29 2.20
N VAL A 153 -1.81 -5.46 1.56
CA VAL A 153 -1.14 -4.30 2.18
C VAL A 153 -1.91 -3.01 1.92
N HIS A 154 -2.59 -2.93 0.78
CA HIS A 154 -3.36 -1.75 0.41
C HIS A 154 -4.79 -2.11 0.06
N LEU A 155 -5.72 -1.42 0.70
CA LEU A 155 -7.14 -1.50 0.43
C LEU A 155 -7.70 -0.08 0.30
N ASN A 156 -8.51 0.14 -0.73
CA ASN A 156 -9.29 1.35 -0.85
C ASN A 156 -10.69 1.02 -1.39
N LEU A 157 -11.73 1.29 -0.58
CA LEU A 157 -13.14 1.05 -0.89
C LEU A 157 -13.94 2.35 -0.86
N SER A 158 -13.26 3.50 -0.79
CA SER A 158 -13.88 4.80 -0.58
C SER A 158 -14.78 5.22 -1.74
N TYR A 159 -15.73 6.12 -1.49
CA TYR A 159 -16.65 6.67 -2.48
C TYR A 159 -17.43 5.56 -3.23
N ASN A 160 -18.14 4.74 -2.45
CA ASN A 160 -19.06 3.71 -2.94
C ASN A 160 -20.39 3.82 -2.15
N ASN A 161 -21.28 2.86 -2.32
CA ASN A 161 -22.55 2.73 -1.59
C ASN A 161 -22.57 1.47 -0.70
N LEU A 162 -21.41 1.08 -0.15
CA LEU A 162 -21.28 -0.08 0.74
C LEU A 162 -22.00 0.16 2.07
N SER A 163 -22.45 -0.93 2.70
CA SER A 163 -23.34 -0.88 3.87
C SER A 163 -22.96 -1.85 4.97
N GLY A 164 -23.39 -1.59 6.20
CA GLY A 164 -23.23 -2.53 7.32
C GLY A 164 -21.87 -2.44 7.99
N LYS A 165 -21.59 -3.43 8.85
CA LYS A 165 -20.38 -3.45 9.69
C LYS A 165 -19.15 -3.78 8.86
N ILE A 166 -18.08 -2.98 9.01
CA ILE A 166 -16.77 -3.29 8.43
C ILE A 166 -16.25 -4.62 9.02
N PRO A 167 -15.90 -5.60 8.17
CA PRO A 167 -15.40 -6.88 8.63
C PRO A 167 -14.12 -6.77 9.44
N THR A 168 -14.12 -7.39 10.62
CA THR A 168 -12.94 -7.48 11.49
C THR A 168 -12.29 -8.85 11.30
N GLY A 169 -11.37 -8.95 10.34
CA GLY A 169 -10.51 -10.12 10.13
C GLY A 169 -9.05 -9.82 10.45
N SER A 170 -8.20 -10.85 10.40
CA SER A 170 -6.78 -10.73 10.75
C SER A 170 -6.05 -9.67 9.93
N GLN A 171 -6.45 -9.47 8.67
CA GLN A 171 -5.79 -8.49 7.80
C GLN A 171 -6.38 -7.09 7.95
N LEU A 172 -7.71 -6.93 7.91
CA LEU A 172 -8.34 -5.59 7.97
C LEU A 172 -8.12 -4.88 9.30
N GLN A 173 -7.88 -5.62 10.39
CA GLN A 173 -7.46 -5.02 11.66
C GLN A 173 -6.10 -4.31 11.59
N THR A 174 -5.27 -4.61 10.58
CA THR A 174 -3.98 -3.92 10.35
C THR A 174 -4.11 -2.68 9.46
N LEU A 175 -5.21 -2.59 8.69
CA LEU A 175 -5.49 -1.48 7.75
C LEU A 175 -6.45 -0.48 8.40
N LEU A 176 -5.90 0.34 9.30
CA LEU A 176 -6.66 1.23 10.18
C LEU A 176 -6.98 2.61 9.59
N ASP A 177 -6.58 2.88 8.35
CA ASP A 177 -6.83 4.18 7.73
C ASP A 177 -8.34 4.37 7.42
N PRO A 178 -9.04 5.30 8.10
CA PRO A 178 -10.47 5.54 7.86
C PRO A 178 -10.76 6.05 6.44
N SER A 179 -9.77 6.65 5.76
CA SER A 179 -9.93 7.15 4.39
C SER A 179 -10.30 6.04 3.41
N THR A 180 -9.86 4.80 3.67
CA THR A 180 -10.20 3.57 2.94
C THR A 180 -11.71 3.38 2.77
N TYR A 181 -12.51 3.85 3.72
CA TYR A 181 -13.96 3.62 3.78
C TYR A 181 -14.77 4.91 3.62
N GLU A 182 -14.11 6.06 3.45
CA GLU A 182 -14.76 7.36 3.28
C GLU A 182 -15.79 7.34 2.15
N GLY A 183 -16.85 8.14 2.26
CA GLY A 183 -17.84 8.26 1.18
C GLY A 183 -18.79 7.07 1.05
N ASN A 184 -18.79 6.12 1.99
CA ASN A 184 -19.79 5.05 2.13
C ASN A 184 -20.72 5.36 3.31
N PRO A 185 -21.88 6.00 3.09
CA PRO A 185 -22.69 6.55 4.18
C PRO A 185 -23.33 5.50 5.10
N GLN A 186 -23.44 4.25 4.63
CA GLN A 186 -24.08 3.16 5.38
C GLN A 186 -23.08 2.20 6.05
N LEU A 187 -21.76 2.45 5.93
CA LEU A 187 -20.75 1.68 6.65
C LEU A 187 -20.64 2.14 8.11
N CYS A 188 -20.36 1.18 8.98
CA CYS A 188 -20.18 1.42 10.41
C CYS A 188 -19.15 0.46 11.02
N GLY A 189 -18.68 0.76 12.22
CA GLY A 189 -17.69 0.01 12.97
C GLY A 189 -16.25 0.43 12.66
N PRO A 190 -15.27 0.00 13.48
CA PRO A 190 -13.87 0.35 13.29
C PRO A 190 -13.36 0.00 11.87
N PRO A 191 -12.50 0.83 11.25
CA PRO A 191 -11.86 2.04 11.79
C PRO A 191 -12.71 3.32 11.72
N LEU A 192 -13.97 3.26 11.25
CA LEU A 192 -14.86 4.41 11.27
C LEU A 192 -15.34 4.70 12.71
N LEU A 193 -15.54 5.98 13.02
CA LEU A 193 -16.14 6.43 14.29
C LEU A 193 -17.66 6.22 14.34
N ILE A 194 -18.26 5.79 13.23
CA ILE A 194 -19.69 5.52 13.12
C ILE A 194 -19.98 4.20 13.83
N GLU A 195 -20.75 4.25 14.92
CA GLU A 195 -21.18 3.04 15.60
C GLU A 195 -22.25 2.29 14.80
N CYS A 196 -22.15 0.97 14.75
CA CYS A 196 -23.20 0.15 14.15
C CYS A 196 -24.38 0.10 15.10
N SER A 197 -25.46 0.80 14.78
CA SER A 197 -26.69 0.78 15.58
C SER A 197 -27.30 -0.63 15.58
N SER A 198 -27.04 -1.40 16.63
CA SER A 198 -28.05 -2.32 17.12
C SER A 198 -29.08 -1.49 17.88
N GLU A 199 -30.24 -1.31 17.26
CA GLU A 199 -31.43 -0.59 17.75
C GLU A 199 -31.36 0.95 17.79
N LYS A 200 -32.44 1.55 17.29
CA LYS A 200 -32.64 2.99 17.13
C LYS A 200 -32.59 3.70 18.48
N THR A 201 -31.81 4.78 18.56
CA THR A 201 -32.35 6.02 19.15
C THR A 201 -31.83 7.21 18.37
N THR A 202 -32.75 7.89 17.69
CA THR A 202 -32.63 9.25 17.17
C THR A 202 -32.07 10.20 18.21
N GLN A 203 -30.91 10.79 17.95
CA GLN A 203 -30.59 12.15 18.40
C GLN A 203 -29.74 12.85 17.34
N GLU A 204 -30.31 13.90 16.74
CA GLU A 204 -29.57 14.92 16.01
C GLU A 204 -28.51 15.54 16.93
N HIS A 205 -27.27 15.75 16.45
CA HIS A 205 -26.42 16.79 17.05
C HIS A 205 -25.37 17.38 16.11
N VAL A 206 -25.57 18.69 15.87
CA VAL A 206 -24.60 19.82 15.86
C VAL A 206 -23.12 19.46 16.08
N PRO A 207 -22.18 20.04 15.31
CA PRO A 207 -20.75 19.75 15.46
C PRO A 207 -20.22 20.28 16.80
N VAL A 208 -19.71 19.36 17.62
CA VAL A 208 -19.00 19.66 18.86
C VAL A 208 -17.50 19.67 18.56
N TYR A 209 -16.84 20.81 18.77
CA TYR A 209 -15.39 20.93 18.74
C TYR A 209 -14.79 20.05 19.85
N PHE A 210 -13.95 19.08 19.47
CA PHE A 210 -13.32 18.18 20.43
C PHE A 210 -12.11 18.85 21.09
N HIS A 211 -12.26 19.15 22.38
CA HIS A 211 -11.15 19.37 23.30
C HIS A 211 -10.70 18.00 23.80
N GLU A 212 -9.52 17.57 23.38
CA GLU A 212 -8.95 16.28 23.74
C GLU A 212 -8.58 16.24 25.23
N LYS A 213 -9.32 15.45 26.02
CA LYS A 213 -8.88 14.93 27.33
C LYS A 213 -9.26 13.46 27.42
N GLY A 214 -8.45 12.62 26.77
CA GLY A 214 -8.44 11.18 27.02
C GLY A 214 -7.50 10.87 28.17
N ASN A 215 -8.03 10.29 29.26
CA ASN A 215 -7.24 9.79 30.39
C ASN A 215 -6.29 8.68 29.89
N ALA A 216 -5.00 9.02 29.73
CA ALA A 216 -3.96 8.02 29.58
C ALA A 216 -3.98 7.10 30.81
N LYS A 217 -3.82 5.78 30.60
CA LYS A 217 -3.58 4.82 31.70
C LYS A 217 -2.48 5.40 32.60
N PRO A 218 -2.61 5.35 33.95
CA PRO A 218 -1.69 6.05 34.86
C PRO A 218 -0.22 5.71 34.55
N ASP A 219 0.07 4.47 34.16
CA ASP A 219 1.42 4.02 33.80
C ASP A 219 2.00 4.73 32.55
N VAL A 220 1.16 5.01 31.54
CA VAL A 220 1.58 5.72 30.32
C VAL A 220 1.81 7.20 30.60
N LEU A 221 1.03 7.79 31.52
CA LEU A 221 1.21 9.17 31.96
C LEU A 221 2.55 9.36 32.69
N TRP A 222 2.92 8.43 33.59
CA TRP A 222 4.20 8.49 34.30
C TRP A 222 5.39 8.29 33.36
N ILE A 223 5.28 7.39 32.38
CA ILE A 223 6.33 7.19 31.36
C ILE A 223 6.47 8.46 30.50
N ALA A 224 5.37 9.04 30.03
CA ALA A 224 5.39 10.25 29.23
C ALA A 224 6.02 11.43 29.99
N LEU A 225 5.67 11.60 31.27
CA LEU A 225 6.27 12.62 32.14
C LEU A 225 7.78 12.40 32.33
N GLY A 226 8.22 11.14 32.48
CA GLY A 226 9.64 10.79 32.57
C GLY A 226 10.42 11.09 31.29
N VAL A 227 9.85 10.77 30.13
CA VAL A 227 10.48 11.04 28.83
C VAL A 227 10.60 12.55 28.57
N VAL A 228 9.54 13.31 28.83
CA VAL A 228 9.54 14.77 28.63
C VAL A 228 10.54 15.45 29.54
N THR A 229 10.56 15.09 30.83
CA THR A 229 11.52 15.67 31.78
C THR A 229 12.96 15.26 31.47
N GLY A 230 13.20 14.01 31.05
CA GLY A 230 14.50 13.54 30.61
C GLY A 230 15.01 14.28 29.37
N PHE A 231 14.15 14.52 28.38
CA PHE A 231 14.51 15.30 27.20
C PHE A 231 14.83 16.76 27.55
N ILE A 232 14.02 17.38 28.42
CA ILE A 232 14.28 18.77 28.86
C ILE A 232 15.60 18.84 29.63
N MET A 233 15.84 17.97 30.60
CA MET A 233 17.10 17.99 31.36
C MET A 233 18.32 17.69 30.48
N GLY A 234 18.22 16.74 29.55
CA GLY A 234 19.32 16.39 28.64
C GLY A 234 19.61 17.49 27.61
N PHE A 235 18.57 17.97 26.95
CA PHE A 235 18.69 19.00 25.91
C PHE A 235 19.15 20.33 26.50
N TRP A 236 18.55 20.79 27.60
CA TRP A 236 18.95 22.04 28.23
C TRP A 236 20.25 21.91 29.05
N GLY A 237 20.59 20.72 29.55
CA GLY A 237 21.88 20.45 30.16
C GLY A 237 23.04 20.61 29.17
N VAL A 238 22.91 20.04 27.97
CA VAL A 238 23.97 20.11 26.95
C VAL A 238 23.92 21.44 26.19
N CYS A 239 22.77 21.82 25.64
CA CYS A 239 22.66 23.06 24.87
C CYS A 239 22.71 24.31 25.76
N GLY A 240 22.16 24.27 26.97
CA GLY A 240 22.20 25.41 27.89
C GLY A 240 23.61 25.68 28.41
N THR A 241 24.41 24.65 28.72
CA THR A 241 25.82 24.83 29.11
C THR A 241 26.66 25.41 27.97
N LEU A 242 26.37 25.03 26.71
CA LEU A 242 27.00 25.58 25.52
C LEU A 242 26.57 27.04 25.21
N LEU A 243 25.35 27.43 25.58
CA LEU A 243 24.83 28.79 25.38
C LEU A 243 25.30 29.78 26.45
N LEU A 244 25.49 29.34 27.70
CA LEU A 244 25.84 30.23 28.82
C LEU A 244 27.33 30.57 28.89
N LYS A 245 28.23 29.71 28.41
CA LYS A 245 29.67 29.98 28.44
C LYS A 245 30.31 29.98 27.05
N LYS A 246 30.57 31.19 26.54
CA LYS A 246 31.30 31.44 25.28
C LYS A 246 32.62 30.66 25.18
N THR A 247 33.35 30.46 26.28
CA THR A 247 34.62 29.72 26.30
C THR A 247 34.44 28.23 26.01
N TRP A 248 33.37 27.63 26.55
CA TRP A 248 33.06 26.20 26.36
C TRP A 248 32.58 25.93 24.94
N ARG A 249 31.78 26.85 24.38
CA ARG A 249 31.35 26.80 22.98
C ARG A 249 32.55 26.72 22.02
N HIS A 250 33.55 27.57 22.20
CA HIS A 250 34.73 27.57 21.33
C HIS A 250 35.60 26.33 21.51
N ALA A 251 35.73 25.81 22.74
CA ALA A 251 36.47 24.57 22.99
C ALA A 251 35.77 23.36 22.35
N TYR A 252 34.43 23.28 22.46
CA TYR A 252 33.63 22.22 21.86
C TYR A 252 33.73 22.21 20.32
N PHE A 253 33.57 23.37 19.67
CA PHE A 253 33.70 23.46 18.21
C PHE A 253 35.12 23.13 17.75
N ARG A 254 36.16 23.59 18.45
CA ARG A 254 37.55 23.26 18.11
C ARG A 254 37.82 21.76 18.21
N TYR A 255 37.30 21.10 19.25
CA TYR A 255 37.42 19.65 19.39
C TYR A 255 36.70 18.90 18.26
N PHE A 256 35.50 19.35 17.88
CA PHE A 256 34.76 18.77 16.78
C PHE A 256 35.48 18.93 15.43
N ASP A 257 36.04 20.11 15.16
CA ASP A 257 36.83 20.37 13.96
C ASP A 257 38.10 19.48 13.91
N GLU A 258 38.82 19.33 15.03
CA GLU A 258 39.97 18.40 15.11
C GLU A 258 39.58 16.93 14.88
N MET A 259 38.42 16.51 15.40
CA MET A 259 37.89 15.16 15.18
C MET A 259 37.54 14.93 13.71
N LYS A 260 36.90 15.91 13.06
CA LYS A 260 36.55 15.85 11.63
C LYS A 260 37.80 15.73 10.76
N GLU A 261 38.84 16.52 11.02
CA GLU A 261 40.09 16.46 10.26
C GLU A 261 40.81 15.12 10.44
N ARG A 262 40.87 14.57 11.66
CA ARG A 262 41.44 13.24 11.90
C ARG A 262 40.68 12.14 11.17
N MET A 263 39.36 12.19 11.18
CA MET A 263 38.52 11.22 10.47
C MET A 263 38.71 11.33 8.96
N PHE A 264 38.75 12.54 8.42
CA PHE A 264 38.98 12.77 7.00
C PHE A 264 40.36 12.26 6.55
N MET A 265 41.41 12.52 7.34
CA MET A 265 42.76 11.98 7.07
C MET A 265 42.80 10.46 7.16
N PHE A 266 42.13 9.85 8.13
CA PHE A 266 42.04 8.40 8.24
C PHE A 266 41.35 7.78 7.01
N VAL A 267 40.26 8.39 6.54
CA VAL A 267 39.57 7.98 5.31
C VAL A 267 40.51 8.12 4.12
N ILE A 268 41.16 9.27 3.90
CA ILE A 268 42.10 9.46 2.79
C ILE A 268 43.23 8.44 2.82
N VAL A 269 43.84 8.20 3.98
CA VAL A 269 44.93 7.22 4.13
C VAL A 269 44.44 5.82 3.81
N LYS A 270 43.26 5.40 4.30
CA LYS A 270 42.70 4.09 3.92
C LYS A 270 42.40 4.00 2.42
N THR A 271 41.84 5.04 1.83
CA THR A 271 41.45 5.04 0.41
C THR A 271 42.69 4.97 -0.49
N THR A 272 43.74 5.73 -0.17
CA THR A 272 45.03 5.69 -0.88
C THR A 272 45.77 4.36 -0.71
N HIS A 273 45.69 3.74 0.49
CA HIS A 273 46.28 2.42 0.73
C HIS A 273 45.56 1.30 -0.02
N ILE A 274 44.24 1.43 -0.25
CA ILE A 274 43.43 0.52 -1.06
C ILE A 274 43.72 0.72 -2.56
N GLN A 275 43.81 1.96 -3.03
CA GLN A 275 44.16 2.26 -4.43
C GLN A 275 45.55 1.72 -4.81
N ARG A 276 46.55 1.82 -3.92
CA ARG A 276 47.88 1.21 -4.15
C ARG A 276 47.86 -0.31 -4.25
N ARG A 277 46.96 -1.00 -3.54
CA ARG A 277 46.81 -2.47 -3.64
C ARG A 277 46.12 -2.90 -4.93
N LEU A 278 45.27 -2.06 -5.52
CA LEU A 278 44.56 -2.34 -6.77
C LEU A 278 45.39 -2.04 -8.03
N GLY A 279 46.39 -1.15 -7.93
CA GLY A 279 47.29 -0.81 -9.03
C GLY A 279 48.56 -1.67 -9.15
N SER A 280 48.72 -2.71 -8.32
CA SER A 280 49.88 -3.63 -8.35
C SER A 280 49.50 -5.09 -8.62
N SER A 281 48.41 -5.33 -9.37
CA SER A 281 48.04 -6.63 -9.94
C SER A 281 47.92 -6.54 -11.45
#